data_AF-A0A7Y4ZTA5-F1
#
_entry.id   AF-A0A7Y4ZTA5-F1
#
_cell.length_a   1.000
_cell.length_b   1.000
_cell.length_c   1.000
_cell.angle_alpha   90.00
_cell.angle_beta   90.00
_cell.angle_gamma   90.00
#
_symmetry.space_group_name_H-M   'P 1'
#
loop_
_entity.id
_entity.type
_entity.pdbx_description
1 polymer ?
#
loop_
_entity_poly.entity_id
_entity_poly.type
_entity_poly.pdbx_seq_one_letter_code
_entity_poly.pdbx_strand_id
1 'polypeptide(L)'
;MSRSIWIALLAASVAAALGIACTPAKDAWSDDPRPIVTTWRSKCALCHTRVEPGTRTPEKLHEALGRHHVRVHLSDAEWVELEAFLGNKAPAAPPSASPPSP
;
A
#
# COMPACT_ATOMS: atom_id res chain seq x y z
N MET A 1 15.24 -23.10 59.48
CA MET A 1 15.20 -21.66 59.86
C MET A 1 15.51 -20.86 58.60
N SER A 2 14.54 -20.62 57.72
CA SER A 2 13.61 -19.48 57.73
C SER A 2 14.33 -18.13 57.82
N ARG A 3 14.60 -17.52 56.67
CA ARG A 3 14.68 -16.06 56.48
C ARG A 3 13.98 -15.69 55.18
N SER A 4 12.67 -15.72 55.30
CA SER A 4 11.68 -15.11 54.41
C SER A 4 12.06 -13.69 53.98
N ILE A 5 11.69 -13.38 52.73
CA ILE A 5 10.93 -12.18 52.33
C ILE A 5 11.52 -10.87 52.84
N TRP A 6 12.22 -10.12 51.98
CA TRP A 6 12.27 -8.64 51.82
C TRP A 6 13.28 -8.46 50.67
N ILE A 7 12.90 -8.11 49.44
CA ILE A 7 12.79 -6.73 48.97
C ILE A 7 11.95 -6.79 47.68
N ALA A 8 10.66 -6.48 47.83
CA ALA A 8 9.90 -5.85 46.76
C ALA A 8 10.41 -4.40 46.60
N LEU A 9 10.22 -3.83 45.41
CA LEU A 9 10.53 -2.46 44.99
C LEU A 9 11.94 -2.19 44.44
N LEU A 10 12.12 -2.46 43.16
CA LEU A 10 12.74 -1.50 42.23
C LEU A 10 11.95 -1.59 40.90
N ALA A 11 10.94 -0.74 40.72
CA ALA A 11 11.01 0.45 39.84
C ALA A 11 11.30 0.05 38.37
N ALA A 12 10.30 -0.33 37.57
CA ALA A 12 9.40 0.59 36.85
C ALA A 12 10.15 1.75 36.16
N SER A 13 10.96 1.44 35.13
CA SER A 13 11.59 2.39 34.17
C SER A 13 12.24 1.48 33.11
N VAL A 14 11.91 1.45 31.81
CA VAL A 14 11.74 2.52 30.83
C VAL A 14 10.90 1.94 29.69
N ALA A 15 9.60 2.24 29.66
CA ALA A 15 8.79 2.10 28.45
C ALA A 15 8.88 3.42 27.69
N ALA A 16 10.00 3.64 26.98
CA ALA A 16 10.21 4.82 26.16
C ALA A 16 10.26 4.44 24.68
N ALA A 17 9.12 4.67 24.02
CA ALA A 17 9.04 5.29 22.70
C ALA A 17 9.93 4.71 21.58
N LEU A 18 9.55 3.54 21.08
CA LEU A 18 9.69 3.22 19.66
C LEU A 18 8.30 3.15 19.03
N GLY A 19 7.50 4.21 19.27
CA GLY A 19 6.35 4.52 18.45
C GLY A 19 6.86 5.10 17.14
N ILE A 20 7.38 4.25 16.26
CA ILE A 20 7.51 4.59 14.84
C ILE A 20 6.09 4.79 14.37
N ALA A 21 5.64 6.05 14.36
CA ALA A 21 4.43 6.44 13.67
C ALA A 21 4.67 6.11 12.20
N CYS A 22 4.20 4.93 11.78
CA CYS A 22 4.00 4.63 10.36
C CYS A 22 2.99 5.63 9.84
N THR A 23 3.45 6.80 9.39
CA THR A 23 2.67 7.64 8.51
C THR A 23 2.36 6.78 7.29
N PRO A 24 1.08 6.52 6.97
CA PRO A 24 0.74 5.77 5.77
C PRO A 24 1.36 6.51 4.59
N ALA A 25 2.27 5.85 3.88
CA ALA A 25 2.82 6.40 2.65
C ALA A 25 1.63 6.69 1.73
N LYS A 26 1.45 7.96 1.35
CA LYS A 26 0.44 8.36 0.37
C LYS A 26 0.78 7.62 -0.93
N ASP A 27 -0.15 6.81 -1.43
CA ASP A 27 0.02 6.10 -2.71
C ASP A 27 0.48 7.11 -3.78
N ALA A 28 1.45 6.76 -4.62
CA ALA A 28 1.97 7.66 -5.66
C ALA A 28 0.87 8.16 -6.63
N TRP A 29 -0.25 7.45 -6.66
CA TRP A 29 -1.41 7.74 -7.48
C TRP A 29 -2.51 8.50 -6.74
N SER A 30 -2.35 8.85 -5.45
CA SER A 30 -3.45 9.36 -4.60
C SER A 30 -4.17 10.58 -5.18
N ASP A 31 -3.45 11.42 -5.91
CA ASP A 31 -3.98 12.65 -6.51
C ASP A 31 -4.30 12.51 -8.02
N ASP A 32 -4.18 11.30 -8.58
CA ASP A 32 -4.51 11.05 -9.98
C ASP A 32 -6.03 11.04 -10.19
N PRO A 33 -6.59 11.97 -11.00
CA PRO A 33 -8.03 12.12 -11.17
C PRO A 33 -8.63 11.12 -12.15
N ARG A 34 -7.83 10.28 -12.83
CA ARG A 34 -8.34 9.37 -13.85
C ARG A 34 -9.28 8.32 -13.22
N PRO A 35 -10.47 8.06 -13.82
CA PRO A 35 -11.43 7.08 -13.30
C PRO A 35 -10.82 5.71 -13.05
N ILE A 36 -9.86 5.28 -13.88
CA ILE A 36 -9.21 3.98 -13.75
C ILE A 36 -8.45 3.80 -12.44
N VAL A 37 -7.92 4.87 -11.84
CA VAL A 37 -7.23 4.82 -10.55
C VAL A 37 -8.24 4.54 -9.43
N THR A 38 -9.43 5.13 -9.52
CA THR A 38 -10.54 4.82 -8.60
C THR A 38 -10.99 3.36 -8.75
N THR A 39 -11.11 2.87 -9.98
CA THR A 39 -11.42 1.46 -10.26
C THR A 39 -10.36 0.53 -9.68
N TRP A 40 -9.08 0.78 -9.94
CA TRP A 40 -7.97 0.02 -9.38
C TRP A 40 -8.00 -0.01 -7.85
N ARG A 41 -8.23 1.14 -7.20
CA ARG A 41 -8.32 1.21 -5.73
C ARG A 41 -9.49 0.40 -5.17
N SER A 42 -10.66 0.58 -5.76
CA SER A 42 -11.92 0.05 -5.25
C SER A 42 -12.12 -1.42 -5.58
N LYS A 43 -11.59 -1.93 -6.69
CA LYS A 43 -11.82 -3.30 -7.17
C LYS A 43 -10.67 -4.25 -6.85
N CYS A 44 -9.42 -3.84 -7.07
CA CYS A 44 -8.28 -4.77 -7.03
C CYS A 44 -7.88 -5.20 -5.61
N ALA A 45 -8.38 -4.53 -4.56
CA ALA A 45 -8.15 -4.91 -3.16
C ALA A 45 -9.29 -5.75 -2.54
N LEU A 46 -10.37 -6.04 -3.30
CA LEU A 46 -11.55 -6.73 -2.75
C LEU A 46 -11.34 -8.22 -2.54
N CYS A 47 -10.48 -8.86 -3.34
CA CYS A 47 -10.29 -10.31 -3.32
C CYS A 47 -8.92 -10.74 -2.79
N HIS A 48 -7.89 -9.90 -2.94
CA HIS A 48 -6.52 -10.17 -2.53
C HIS A 48 -5.74 -8.86 -2.42
N THR A 49 -4.46 -8.95 -2.04
CA THR A 49 -3.55 -7.81 -2.05
C THR A 49 -3.55 -7.14 -3.43
N ARG A 50 -3.70 -5.81 -3.43
CA ARG A 50 -3.74 -5.01 -4.65
C ARG A 50 -2.44 -5.16 -5.44
N VAL A 51 -2.56 -5.33 -6.76
CA VAL A 51 -1.41 -5.33 -7.67
C VAL A 51 -0.97 -3.90 -7.90
N GLU A 52 0.30 -3.60 -7.64
CA GLU A 52 0.86 -2.27 -7.81
C GLU A 52 1.23 -2.00 -9.28
N PRO A 53 0.86 -0.84 -9.86
CA PRO A 53 1.23 -0.46 -11.21
C PRO A 53 2.74 -0.51 -11.49
N GLY A 54 3.11 -1.05 -12.65
CA GLY A 54 4.49 -1.15 -13.11
C GLY A 54 5.31 -2.29 -12.50
N THR A 55 4.70 -3.15 -11.69
CA THR A 55 5.39 -4.30 -11.09
C THR A 55 5.39 -5.55 -11.98
N ARG A 56 4.61 -5.55 -13.07
CA ARG A 56 4.41 -6.69 -13.98
C ARG A 56 4.41 -6.21 -15.43
N THR A 57 4.78 -7.11 -16.36
CA THR A 57 4.68 -6.82 -17.80
C THR A 57 3.23 -6.96 -18.28
N PRO A 58 2.85 -6.30 -19.38
CA PRO A 58 1.50 -6.39 -19.95
C PRO A 58 1.04 -7.83 -20.22
N GLU A 59 1.92 -8.68 -20.76
CA GLU A 59 1.60 -10.07 -21.10
C GLU A 59 1.25 -10.87 -19.84
N LYS A 60 1.98 -10.64 -18.74
CA LYS A 60 1.73 -11.31 -17.47
C LYS A 60 0.48 -10.80 -16.78
N LEU A 61 0.14 -9.52 -16.94
CA LEU A 61 -1.11 -8.95 -16.45
C LEU A 61 -2.30 -9.56 -17.18
N HIS A 62 -2.27 -9.60 -18.51
CA HIS A 62 -3.34 -10.16 -19.32
C HIS A 62 -3.64 -11.63 -18.96
N GLU A 63 -2.60 -12.46 -18.87
CA GLU A 63 -2.70 -13.87 -18.49
C GLU A 63 -3.31 -14.03 -17.07
N ALA A 64 -2.79 -13.28 -16.09
CA ALA A 64 -3.20 -13.42 -14.69
C ALA A 64 -4.59 -12.84 -14.40
N LEU A 65 -4.94 -11.75 -15.06
CA LEU A 65 -6.17 -11.02 -14.83
C LEU A 65 -7.34 -11.55 -15.66
N GLY A 66 -7.12 -12.30 -16.75
CA GLY A 66 -8.20 -12.76 -17.63
C GLY A 66 -9.37 -13.48 -16.92
N ARG A 67 -9.09 -14.24 -15.86
CA ARG A 67 -10.14 -14.89 -15.03
C ARG A 67 -10.90 -13.93 -14.11
N HIS A 68 -10.36 -12.75 -13.85
CA HIS A 68 -10.94 -11.73 -12.98
C HIS A 68 -11.89 -10.81 -13.73
N HIS A 69 -11.73 -10.63 -15.04
CA HIS A 69 -12.51 -9.70 -15.86
C HIS A 69 -14.02 -9.83 -15.62
N VAL A 70 -14.53 -11.06 -15.76
CA VAL A 70 -15.95 -11.36 -15.56
C VAL A 70 -16.41 -11.12 -14.12
N ARG A 71 -15.52 -11.31 -13.12
CA ARG A 71 -15.87 -11.20 -11.69
C ARG A 71 -15.97 -9.76 -11.20
N VAL A 72 -15.21 -8.84 -11.79
CA VAL A 72 -15.16 -7.44 -11.34
C VAL A 72 -16.17 -6.54 -12.07
N HIS A 73 -16.93 -7.12 -13.01
CA HIS A 73 -17.95 -6.44 -13.83
C HIS A 73 -17.44 -5.15 -14.47
N LEU A 74 -16.24 -5.20 -15.05
CA LEU A 74 -15.73 -4.12 -15.88
C LEU A 74 -16.16 -4.33 -17.33
N SER A 75 -16.35 -3.23 -18.06
CA SER A 75 -16.47 -3.29 -19.52
C SER A 75 -15.12 -3.62 -20.17
N ASP A 76 -15.15 -4.10 -21.42
CA ASP A 76 -13.92 -4.38 -22.18
C ASP A 76 -12.99 -3.16 -22.27
N ALA A 77 -13.55 -1.96 -22.39
CA ALA A 77 -12.80 -0.71 -22.45
C ALA A 77 -12.10 -0.39 -21.11
N GLU A 78 -12.82 -0.48 -20.00
CA GLU A 78 -12.26 -0.29 -18.66
C GLU A 78 -11.21 -1.36 -18.34
N TRP A 79 -11.40 -2.58 -18.85
CA TRP A 79 -10.46 -3.67 -18.69
C TRP A 79 -9.12 -3.40 -19.39
N VAL A 80 -9.17 -2.99 -20.66
CA VAL A 80 -7.98 -2.59 -21.42
C VAL A 80 -7.28 -1.41 -20.76
N GLU A 81 -8.04 -0.42 -20.28
CA GLU A 81 -7.48 0.72 -19.56
C GLU A 81 -6.81 0.29 -18.24
N LEU A 82 -7.39 -0.67 -17.52
CA LEU A 82 -6.83 -1.20 -16.28
C LEU A 82 -5.52 -1.95 -16.54
N GLU A 83 -5.46 -2.81 -17.57
CA GLU A 83 -4.24 -3.52 -17.94
C GLU A 83 -3.14 -2.54 -18.36
N ALA A 84 -3.47 -1.52 -19.16
CA ALA A 84 -2.54 -0.47 -19.54
C ALA A 84 -2.05 0.32 -18.31
N PHE A 85 -2.95 0.69 -17.40
CA PHE A 85 -2.60 1.38 -16.16
C PHE A 85 -1.66 0.53 -15.29
N LEU A 86 -1.96 -0.75 -15.11
CA LEU A 86 -1.13 -1.67 -14.31
C LEU A 86 0.22 -1.98 -14.96
N GLY A 87 0.31 -1.95 -16.30
CA GLY A 87 1.58 -2.09 -17.01
C GLY A 87 2.46 -0.85 -16.93
N ASN A 88 1.87 0.31 -16.62
CA ASN A 88 2.61 1.57 -16.53
C ASN A 88 3.28 1.72 -15.17
N LYS A 89 4.57 2.03 -15.20
CA LYS A 89 5.31 2.43 -14.00
C LYS A 89 4.71 3.70 -13.41
N ALA A 90 4.58 3.72 -12.08
CA ALA A 90 4.20 4.93 -11.36
C ALA A 90 5.08 6.12 -11.78
N PRO A 91 4.49 7.33 -11.92
CA PRO A 91 5.28 8.53 -12.10
C PRO A 91 6.26 8.63 -10.93
N ALA A 92 7.48 9.12 -11.22
CA ALA A 92 8.43 9.41 -10.15
C ALA A 92 7.74 10.31 -9.13
N ALA A 93 7.78 9.94 -7.85
CA ALA A 93 7.27 10.80 -6.80
C ALA A 93 7.87 12.20 -6.99
N PRO A 94 7.09 13.30 -6.84
CA PRO A 94 7.66 14.63 -6.90
C PRO A 94 8.83 14.67 -5.91
N PRO A 95 9.98 15.28 -6.29
CA PRO A 95 11.14 15.34 -5.41
C PRO A 95 10.65 15.89 -4.09
N SER A 96 10.74 15.07 -3.03
CA SER A 96 10.29 15.45 -1.69
C SER A 96 10.85 16.84 -1.42
N ALA A 97 9.95 17.82 -1.21
CA ALA A 97 10.36 19.17 -0.90
C ALA A 97 11.41 19.08 0.21
N SER A 98 12.62 19.53 -0.08
CA SER A 98 13.70 19.53 0.92
C SER A 98 13.15 20.24 2.16
N PRO A 99 13.35 19.70 3.37
CA PRO A 99 12.92 20.41 4.57
C PRO A 99 13.56 21.81 4.56
N PRO A 100 12.83 22.86 5.00
CA PRO A 100 13.43 24.18 5.12
C PRO A 100 14.68 24.05 6.00
N SER A 101 15.80 24.59 5.52
CA SER A 101 17.01 24.72 6.33
C SER A 101 16.70 25.60 7.54
N PRO A 102 17.19 25.25 8.74
CA PRO A 102 16.91 26.00 9.97
C PRO A 102 17.42 27.45 9.91
#